data_AF-A0A673ZQV9-F1
#
_entry.id   AF-A0A673ZQV9-F1
#
_cell.length_a   1.000
_cell.length_b   1.000
_cell.length_c   1.000
_cell.angle_alpha   90.00
_cell.angle_beta   90.00
_cell.angle_gamma   90.00
#
_symmetry.space_group_name_H-M   'P 1'
#
loop_
_entity.id
_entity.type
_entity.pdbx_description
1 polymer ?
#
loop_
_entity_poly.entity_id
_entity_poly.type
_entity_poly.pdbx_seq_one_letter_code
_entity_poly.pdbx_strand_id
1 'polypeptide(L)'
;MADAEKKVPAVPESLLKRRKAFATMKTMRIKKMLAEKKTRKVTRHLIYKRAEKYHKEYREMYRREIRMGRTARKPANNFLWPFKLSTPRGGMNKKTTHFVEGGDAGNREDQINRLVRRMN
;
A
#
# COMPACT_ATOMS: atom_id res chain seq x y z
N MET A 1 17.98 75.82 -9.93
CA MET A 1 16.85 75.57 -10.85
C MET A 1 15.91 74.63 -10.13
N ALA A 2 14.71 75.09 -9.80
CA ALA A 2 13.77 74.36 -8.96
C ALA A 2 13.01 73.31 -9.79
N ASP A 3 13.12 72.05 -9.39
CA ASP A 3 12.34 70.95 -9.94
C ASP A 3 10.84 71.23 -9.71
N ALA A 4 10.13 71.50 -10.80
CA ALA A 4 8.68 71.68 -10.78
C ALA A 4 8.01 70.35 -10.41
N GLU A 5 7.46 70.30 -9.20
CA GLU A 5 6.71 69.17 -8.68
C GLU A 5 5.49 68.89 -9.59
N LYS A 6 5.57 67.85 -10.42
CA LYS A 6 4.51 67.45 -11.34
C LYS A 6 3.27 67.01 -10.54
N LYS A 7 2.23 67.86 -10.51
CA LYS A 7 0.89 67.52 -9.99
C LYS A 7 0.27 66.41 -10.86
N VAL A 8 0.27 65.18 -10.33
CA VAL A 8 -0.40 64.03 -10.93
C VAL A 8 -1.91 64.21 -10.82
N PRO A 9 -2.72 63.89 -11.86
CA PRO A 9 -4.17 64.05 -11.79
C PRO A 9 -4.79 63.25 -10.65
N ALA A 10 -5.72 63.87 -9.93
CA ALA A 10 -6.44 63.23 -8.84
C ALA A 10 -7.18 61.98 -9.36
N VAL A 11 -6.89 60.83 -8.75
CA VAL A 11 -7.49 59.55 -9.14
C VAL A 11 -9.00 59.60 -8.90
N PRO A 12 -9.84 59.18 -9.88
CA PRO A 12 -11.29 59.19 -9.71
C PRO A 12 -11.74 58.35 -8.49
N GLU A 13 -12.66 58.88 -7.69
CA GLU A 13 -13.15 58.22 -6.46
C GLU A 13 -13.78 56.84 -6.71
N SER A 14 -14.45 56.67 -7.86
CA SER A 14 -15.03 55.39 -8.29
C SER A 14 -13.96 54.29 -8.40
N LEU A 15 -12.77 54.65 -8.86
CA LEU A 15 -11.64 53.75 -9.03
C LEU A 15 -11.03 53.37 -7.68
N LEU A 16 -10.97 54.31 -6.74
CA LEU A 16 -10.54 54.07 -5.35
C LEU A 16 -11.51 53.14 -4.60
N LYS A 17 -12.83 53.35 -4.75
CA LYS A 17 -13.86 52.46 -4.18
C LYS A 17 -13.74 51.02 -4.73
N ARG A 18 -13.56 50.87 -6.05
CA ARG A 18 -13.36 49.56 -6.70
C ARG A 18 -12.09 48.85 -6.23
N ARG A 19 -10.97 49.58 -6.07
CA ARG A 19 -9.70 49.02 -5.56
C ARG A 19 -9.85 48.50 -4.13
N LYS A 20 -10.52 49.24 -3.25
CA LYS A 20 -10.80 48.81 -1.87
C LYS A 20 -11.66 47.54 -1.84
N ALA A 21 -12.74 47.49 -2.62
CA ALA A 21 -13.60 46.31 -2.72
C ALA A 21 -12.85 45.08 -3.27
N PHE A 22 -11.98 45.26 -4.27
CA PHE A 22 -11.19 44.15 -4.80
C PHE A 22 -10.17 43.63 -3.78
N ALA A 23 -9.55 44.52 -3.00
CA ALA A 23 -8.61 44.15 -1.95
C ALA A 23 -9.30 43.33 -0.83
N THR A 24 -10.51 43.72 -0.39
CA THR A 24 -11.26 42.95 0.61
C THR A 24 -11.69 41.59 0.06
N MET A 25 -12.18 41.52 -1.17
CA MET A 25 -12.55 40.26 -1.82
C MET A 25 -11.33 39.33 -1.99
N LYS A 26 -10.17 39.88 -2.35
CA LYS A 26 -8.91 39.12 -2.48
C LYS A 26 -8.45 38.56 -1.14
N THR A 27 -8.49 39.36 -0.07
CA THR A 27 -8.10 38.90 1.27
C THR A 27 -9.05 37.83 1.81
N MET A 28 -10.36 37.98 1.60
CA MET A 28 -11.37 36.98 1.94
C MET A 28 -11.11 35.65 1.21
N ARG A 29 -10.84 35.70 -0.11
CA ARG A 29 -10.54 34.52 -0.92
C ARG A 29 -9.28 33.80 -0.46
N ILE A 30 -8.22 34.54 -0.15
CA ILE A 30 -6.96 33.96 0.35
C ILE A 30 -7.18 33.32 1.72
N LYS A 31 -7.90 33.98 2.64
CA LYS A 31 -8.24 33.40 3.96
C LYS A 31 -9.03 32.10 3.81
N LYS A 32 -10.02 32.06 2.92
CA LYS A 32 -10.80 30.85 2.63
C LYS A 32 -9.92 29.71 2.07
N MET A 33 -9.09 30.00 1.08
CA MET A 33 -8.16 29.00 0.52
C MET A 33 -7.20 28.44 1.57
N LEU A 34 -6.70 29.27 2.48
CA LEU A 34 -5.81 28.82 3.56
C LEU A 34 -6.55 27.91 4.56
N ALA A 35 -7.80 28.25 4.91
CA ALA A 35 -8.63 27.40 5.77
C ALA A 35 -8.90 26.02 5.11
N GLU A 36 -9.29 26.01 3.84
CA GLU A 36 -9.50 24.78 3.06
C GLU A 36 -8.23 23.94 2.91
N LYS A 37 -7.05 24.58 2.77
CA LYS A 37 -5.77 23.86 2.70
C LYS A 37 -5.45 23.15 4.02
N LYS A 38 -5.79 23.76 5.16
CA LYS A 38 -5.63 23.13 6.49
C LYS A 38 -6.54 21.91 6.64
N THR A 39 -7.82 22.03 6.30
CA THR A 39 -8.77 20.91 6.37
C THR A 39 -8.40 19.78 5.41
N ARG A 40 -7.91 20.11 4.19
CA ARG A 40 -7.42 19.13 3.22
C ARG A 40 -6.23 18.33 3.72
N LYS A 41 -5.31 18.95 4.47
CA LYS A 41 -4.18 18.24 5.09
C LYS A 41 -4.65 17.24 6.14
N VAL A 42 -5.57 17.65 7.02
CA VAL A 42 -6.11 16.79 8.08
C VAL A 42 -6.87 15.61 7.49
N THR A 43 -7.76 15.86 6.52
CA THR A 43 -8.53 14.82 5.83
C THR A 43 -7.62 13.84 5.09
N ARG A 44 -6.58 14.30 4.38
CA ARG A 44 -5.60 13.43 3.72
C ARG A 44 -4.88 12.52 4.71
N HIS A 45 -4.43 13.06 5.86
CA HIS A 45 -3.79 12.26 6.89
C HIS A 45 -4.72 11.18 7.44
N LEU A 46 -5.98 11.55 7.70
CA LEU A 46 -7.01 10.63 8.18
C LEU A 46 -7.32 9.51 7.19
N ILE A 47 -7.43 9.82 5.89
CA ILE A 47 -7.65 8.83 4.83
C ILE A 47 -6.48 7.85 4.77
N TYR A 48 -5.24 8.35 4.82
CA TYR A 48 -4.04 7.51 4.82
C TYR A 48 -4.04 6.52 6.00
N LYS A 49 -4.35 7.00 7.21
CA LYS A 49 -4.42 6.14 8.40
C LYS A 49 -5.56 5.11 8.36
N ARG A 50 -6.70 5.45 7.75
CA ARG A 50 -7.76 4.47 7.50
C ARG A 50 -7.34 3.39 6.51
N ALA A 51 -6.69 3.77 5.41
CA ALA A 51 -6.21 2.81 4.43
C ALA A 51 -5.19 1.82 5.04
N GLU A 52 -4.26 2.34 5.87
CA GLU A 52 -3.31 1.52 6.63
C GLU A 52 -4.02 0.49 7.53
N LYS A 53 -5.07 0.91 8.24
CA LYS A 53 -5.90 0.03 9.09
C LYS A 53 -6.58 -1.07 8.27
N TYR A 54 -7.25 -0.73 7.17
CA TYR A 54 -7.96 -1.72 6.36
C TYR A 54 -7.02 -2.75 5.75
N HIS A 55 -5.87 -2.31 5.23
CA HIS A 55 -4.86 -3.23 4.71
C HIS A 55 -4.38 -4.22 5.79
N LYS A 56 -4.12 -3.73 7.01
CA LYS A 56 -3.73 -4.58 8.14
C LYS A 56 -4.83 -5.60 8.48
N GLU A 57 -6.08 -5.16 8.56
CA GLU A 57 -7.23 -6.00 8.88
C GLU A 57 -7.41 -7.14 7.87
N TYR A 58 -7.42 -6.86 6.56
CA TYR A 58 -7.51 -7.90 5.53
C TYR A 58 -6.36 -8.91 5.62
N ARG A 59 -5.13 -8.44 5.87
CA ARG A 59 -3.96 -9.31 6.02
C ARG A 59 -4.08 -10.22 7.25
N GLU A 60 -4.59 -9.70 8.37
CA GLU A 60 -4.80 -10.46 9.60
C GLU A 60 -5.92 -11.50 9.43
N MET A 61 -7.02 -11.12 8.77
CA MET A 61 -8.13 -12.01 8.44
C MET A 61 -7.69 -13.22 7.63
N TYR A 62 -6.96 -13.00 6.53
CA TYR A 62 -6.41 -14.08 5.68
C TYR A 62 -5.45 -14.99 6.45
N ARG A 63 -4.54 -14.40 7.24
CA ARG A 63 -3.62 -15.17 8.09
C ARG A 63 -4.36 -15.98 9.15
N ARG A 64 -5.45 -15.46 9.71
CA ARG A 64 -6.27 -16.13 10.71
C ARG A 64 -6.94 -17.37 10.13
N GLU A 65 -7.50 -17.26 8.93
CA GLU A 65 -8.11 -18.39 8.22
C GLU A 65 -7.10 -19.53 7.97
N ILE A 66 -5.93 -19.19 7.42
CA ILE A 66 -4.84 -20.16 7.23
C ILE A 66 -4.42 -20.78 8.58
N ARG A 67 -4.30 -19.96 9.63
CA ARG A 67 -3.93 -20.43 10.97
C ARG A 67 -4.96 -21.43 11.49
N MET A 68 -6.25 -21.13 11.40
CA MET A 68 -7.34 -22.01 11.83
C MET A 68 -7.25 -23.35 11.09
N GLY A 69 -7.08 -23.34 9.78
CA GLY A 69 -6.92 -24.56 8.98
C GLY A 69 -5.65 -25.36 9.30
N ARG A 70 -4.57 -24.70 9.75
CA ARG A 70 -3.36 -25.39 10.24
C ARG A 70 -3.59 -25.98 11.64
N THR A 71 -4.18 -25.23 12.56
CA THR A 71 -4.47 -25.69 13.92
C THR A 71 -5.39 -26.91 13.90
N ALA A 72 -6.41 -26.91 13.05
CA ALA A 72 -7.33 -28.05 12.90
C ALA A 72 -6.62 -29.32 12.38
N ARG A 73 -5.66 -29.18 11.46
CA ARG A 73 -4.89 -30.32 10.90
C ARG A 73 -3.71 -30.76 11.77
N LYS A 74 -3.19 -29.87 12.63
CA LYS A 74 -2.05 -30.13 13.52
C LYS A 74 -2.19 -31.38 14.39
N PRO A 75 -3.32 -31.65 15.09
CA PRO A 75 -3.43 -32.84 15.94
C PRO A 75 -3.36 -34.14 15.12
N ALA A 76 -4.03 -34.21 13.97
CA ALA A 76 -3.97 -35.36 13.09
C ALA A 76 -2.54 -35.58 12.54
N ASN A 77 -1.86 -34.51 12.12
CA ASN A 77 -0.48 -34.61 11.64
C ASN A 77 0.50 -35.04 12.75
N ASN A 78 0.28 -34.60 13.99
CA ASN A 78 1.11 -34.99 15.13
C ASN A 78 0.84 -36.44 15.58
N PHE A 79 -0.37 -36.95 15.37
CA PHE A 79 -0.72 -38.34 15.66
C PHE A 79 -0.03 -39.33 14.70
N LEU A 80 0.13 -38.94 13.43
CA LEU A 80 0.80 -39.77 12.44
C LEU A 80 2.32 -39.79 12.67
N TRP A 81 2.91 -40.98 12.71
CA TRP A 81 4.36 -41.13 12.68
C TRP A 81 4.92 -40.69 11.31
N PRO A 82 6.16 -40.16 11.22
CA PRO A 82 6.78 -39.86 9.93
C PRO A 82 6.69 -41.02 8.94
N PHE A 83 6.24 -40.74 7.73
CA PHE A 83 6.10 -41.73 6.67
C PHE A 83 7.47 -42.26 6.25
N LYS A 84 7.64 -43.59 6.28
CA LYS A 84 8.82 -44.27 5.76
C LYS A 84 8.58 -44.62 4.29
N LEU A 85 8.96 -43.72 3.40
CA LEU A 85 8.77 -43.89 1.95
C LEU A 85 9.87 -44.76 1.33
N SER A 86 9.53 -45.45 0.24
CA SER A 86 10.49 -46.22 -0.55
C SER A 86 11.30 -45.33 -1.48
N THR A 87 12.35 -45.87 -2.11
CA THR A 87 13.10 -45.11 -3.13
C THR A 87 12.24 -44.90 -4.37
N PRO A 88 12.30 -43.72 -5.03
CA PRO A 88 11.42 -43.43 -6.15
C PRO A 88 11.72 -44.38 -7.31
N ARG A 89 10.68 -45.05 -7.84
CA ARG A 89 10.79 -45.86 -9.05
C ARG A 89 11.34 -45.01 -10.20
N GLY A 90 12.40 -45.50 -10.85
CA GLY A 90 13.14 -44.76 -11.90
C GLY A 90 14.18 -43.76 -11.37
N GLY A 91 14.40 -43.70 -10.06
CA GLY A 91 15.45 -42.90 -9.46
C GLY A 91 15.16 -41.40 -9.36
N MET A 92 16.19 -40.69 -8.88
CA MET A 92 16.29 -39.23 -8.85
C MET A 92 17.24 -38.79 -9.97
N ASN A 93 16.99 -37.62 -10.56
CA ASN A 93 17.82 -37.05 -11.61
C ASN A 93 19.15 -36.56 -11.02
N LYS A 94 19.09 -35.49 -10.21
CA LYS A 94 20.22 -34.90 -9.50
C LYS A 94 19.73 -34.37 -8.15
N LYS A 95 20.14 -35.03 -7.07
CA LYS A 95 19.64 -34.75 -5.71
C LYS A 95 20.05 -33.37 -5.18
N THR A 96 21.22 -32.89 -5.61
CA THR A 96 21.86 -31.70 -5.06
C THR A 96 21.45 -30.41 -5.76
N THR A 97 20.98 -30.48 -7.01
CA THR A 97 20.60 -29.30 -7.80
C THR A 97 19.12 -28.95 -7.59
N HIS A 98 18.79 -27.66 -7.73
CA HIS A 98 17.43 -27.20 -7.53
C HIS A 98 16.51 -27.67 -8.68
N PHE A 99 15.22 -27.82 -8.40
CA PHE A 99 14.23 -28.32 -9.36
C PHE A 99 14.15 -27.47 -10.63
N VAL A 100 14.26 -26.14 -10.51
CA VAL A 100 14.27 -25.20 -11.65
C VAL A 100 15.48 -25.38 -12.58
N GLU A 101 16.56 -25.99 -12.09
CA GLU A 101 17.78 -26.29 -12.86
C GLU A 101 17.78 -27.74 -13.39
N GLY A 102 16.65 -28.44 -13.28
CA GLY A 102 16.51 -29.85 -13.68
C GLY A 102 16.95 -30.86 -12.61
N GLY A 103 17.12 -30.43 -11.36
CA GLY A 103 17.38 -31.30 -10.22
C GLY A 103 16.15 -31.78 -9.46
N ASP A 104 16.36 -32.27 -8.24
CA ASP A 104 15.31 -32.77 -7.35
C ASP A 104 15.20 -31.99 -6.02
N ALA A 105 16.10 -31.05 -5.71
CA ALA A 105 15.98 -30.25 -4.50
C ALA A 105 14.97 -29.10 -4.66
N GLY A 106 14.30 -28.72 -3.58
CA GLY A 106 13.46 -27.51 -3.52
C GLY A 106 11.98 -27.71 -3.82
N ASN A 107 11.26 -26.58 -3.94
CA ASN A 107 9.82 -26.57 -4.16
C ASN A 107 9.49 -26.81 -5.64
N ARG A 108 8.61 -27.77 -5.89
CA ARG A 108 8.11 -28.15 -7.23
C ARG A 108 6.58 -28.14 -7.33
N GLU A 109 5.94 -27.49 -6.36
CA GLU A 109 4.48 -27.33 -6.26
C GLU A 109 3.75 -28.67 -6.48
N ASP A 110 2.81 -28.73 -7.42
CA ASP A 110 1.98 -29.91 -7.66
C ASP A 110 2.76 -31.13 -8.17
N GLN A 111 3.97 -30.94 -8.71
CA GLN A 111 4.80 -32.02 -9.23
C GLN A 111 5.38 -32.91 -8.11
N ILE A 112 5.28 -32.50 -6.84
CA ILE A 112 5.66 -33.35 -5.70
C ILE A 112 4.79 -34.60 -5.61
N ASN A 113 3.51 -34.48 -5.98
CA ASN A 113 2.56 -35.59 -5.96
C ASN A 113 2.98 -36.71 -6.92
N ARG A 114 3.58 -36.35 -8.07
CA ARG A 114 4.13 -37.33 -9.01
C ARG A 114 5.35 -38.06 -8.42
N LEU A 115 6.21 -37.37 -7.67
CA LEU A 115 7.33 -38.00 -6.99
C LEU A 115 6.86 -38.95 -5.88
N VAL A 116 5.96 -38.49 -5.01
CA VAL A 116 5.46 -39.29 -3.88
C VAL A 116 4.78 -40.57 -4.37
N ARG A 117 4.00 -40.52 -5.46
CA ARG A 117 3.41 -41.73 -6.07
C ARG A 117 4.43 -42.76 -6.56
N ARG A 118 5.68 -42.35 -6.84
CA ARG A 118 6.77 -43.27 -7.21
C ARG A 118 7.47 -43.88 -5.99
N MET A 119 7.20 -43.36 -4.79
CA MET A 119 7.83 -43.74 -3.51
C MET A 119 6.84 -44.45 -2.56
N ASN A 120 5.59 -44.60 -2.98
CA ASN A 120 4.56 -45.39 -2.30
C ASN A 120 4.56 -46.84 -2.81
#